data_AF-A0A7S3HD79-F1
#
_entry.id   AF-A0A7S3HD79-F1
#
_cell.length_a   1.000
_cell.length_b   1.000
_cell.length_c   1.000
_cell.angle_alpha   90.00
_cell.angle_beta   90.00
_cell.angle_gamma   90.00
#
_symmetry.space_group_name_H-M   'P 1'
#
loop_
_entity.id
_entity.type
_entity.pdbx_description
1 polymer ?
#
loop_
_entity_poly.entity_id
_entity_poly.type
_entity_poly.pdbx_seq_one_letter_code
_entity_poly.pdbx_strand_id
1 'polypeptide(L)'
;TRTMSNTTTYIATAEDVDTIMKLTNDAFMADAFFKKPEYHLRFDSQTVNEMIVAENSRFVIATQIINGEVVKCGSIFFHWTVAKTQSTLQVTGKFSAVSVP
;
A
#
# COMPACT_ATOMS: atom_id res chain seq x y z
N THR A 1 29.22 5.30 -1.92
CA THR A 1 28.56 6.21 -2.88
C THR A 1 27.08 5.89 -2.84
N ARG A 2 26.23 6.82 -2.41
CA ARG A 2 24.79 6.55 -2.24
C ARG A 2 24.16 6.57 -3.63
N THR A 3 23.95 5.40 -4.22
CA THR A 3 23.25 5.27 -5.51
C THR A 3 21.86 5.87 -5.34
N MET A 4 21.55 6.96 -6.04
CA MET A 4 20.18 7.46 -6.06
C MET A 4 19.34 6.42 -6.81
N SER A 5 18.58 5.63 -6.07
CA SER A 5 17.56 4.76 -6.64
C SER A 5 16.52 5.63 -7.32
N ASN A 6 16.34 5.47 -8.63
CA ASN A 6 15.22 6.09 -9.33
C ASN A 6 13.93 5.40 -8.88
N THR A 7 13.32 5.95 -7.82
CA THR A 7 12.02 5.51 -7.34
C THR A 7 10.93 6.18 -8.15
N THR A 8 10.06 5.38 -8.76
CA THR A 8 8.84 5.82 -9.44
C THR A 8 7.62 5.26 -8.73
N THR A 9 6.44 5.83 -8.99
CA THR A 9 5.18 5.37 -8.40
C THR A 9 4.08 5.26 -9.45
N TYR A 10 3.13 4.37 -9.21
CA TYR A 10 1.90 4.27 -10.01
C TYR A 10 0.71 3.89 -9.13
N ILE A 11 -0.49 4.19 -9.62
CA ILE A 11 -1.75 3.79 -8.98
C ILE A 11 -1.97 2.31 -9.27
N ALA A 12 -2.14 1.52 -8.21
CA ALA A 12 -2.35 0.10 -8.32
C ALA A 12 -3.67 -0.24 -9.02
N THR A 13 -3.66 -1.39 -9.70
CA THR A 13 -4.82 -1.99 -10.34
C THR A 13 -5.15 -3.34 -9.71
N ALA A 14 -6.23 -3.99 -10.17
CA ALA A 14 -6.56 -5.35 -9.70
C ALA A 14 -5.45 -6.37 -9.99
N GLU A 15 -4.59 -6.14 -10.99
CA GLU A 15 -3.43 -7.00 -11.30
C GLU A 15 -2.34 -6.92 -10.22
N ASP A 16 -2.39 -5.92 -9.34
CA ASP A 16 -1.39 -5.70 -8.30
C ASP A 16 -1.76 -6.29 -6.93
N VAL A 17 -2.94 -6.93 -6.81
CA VAL A 17 -3.46 -7.48 -5.55
C VAL A 17 -2.44 -8.37 -4.84
N ASP A 18 -1.88 -9.35 -5.55
CA ASP A 18 -0.91 -10.28 -4.96
C ASP A 18 0.40 -9.59 -4.60
N THR A 19 0.80 -8.56 -5.37
CA THR A 19 1.98 -7.75 -5.03
C THR A 19 1.73 -6.99 -3.72
N ILE A 20 0.60 -6.30 -3.59
CA ILE A 20 0.26 -5.51 -2.39
C ILE A 20 0.15 -6.42 -1.17
N MET A 21 -0.51 -7.56 -1.31
CA MET A 21 -0.62 -8.57 -0.25
C MET A 21 0.79 -8.99 0.21
N LYS A 22 1.66 -9.37 -0.73
CA LYS A 22 3.03 -9.78 -0.41
C LYS A 22 3.81 -8.66 0.27
N LEU A 23 3.89 -7.46 -0.33
CA LEU A 23 4.62 -6.32 0.23
C LEU A 23 4.16 -5.96 1.63
N THR A 24 2.84 -5.94 1.85
CA THR A 24 2.28 -5.54 3.14
C THR A 24 2.50 -6.60 4.21
N ASN A 25 2.37 -7.88 3.87
CA ASN A 25 2.64 -8.97 4.81
C ASN A 25 4.13 -9.12 5.10
N ASP A 26 5.00 -9.03 4.09
CA ASP A 26 6.46 -9.03 4.27
C ASP A 26 6.88 -7.87 5.20
N ALA A 27 6.31 -6.68 4.98
CA ALA A 27 6.60 -5.53 5.82
C ALA A 27 5.99 -5.60 7.22
N PHE A 28 4.81 -6.21 7.34
CA PHE A 28 4.23 -6.48 8.64
C PHE A 28 5.07 -7.49 9.42
N MET A 29 5.60 -8.54 8.77
CA MET A 29 6.45 -9.56 9.37
C MET A 29 7.81 -9.01 9.81
N ALA A 30 8.41 -8.11 9.03
CA ALA A 30 9.62 -7.39 9.43
C ALA A 30 9.41 -6.55 10.70
N ASP A 31 8.22 -5.96 10.86
CA ASP A 31 7.80 -5.22 12.07
C ASP A 31 7.24 -6.15 13.18
N ALA A 32 6.89 -7.40 12.85
CA ALA A 32 6.31 -8.38 13.77
C ALA A 32 7.33 -9.06 14.67
N PHE A 33 8.61 -8.66 14.65
CA PHE A 33 9.61 -9.12 15.62
C PHE A 33 9.12 -8.98 17.08
N PHE A 34 8.16 -8.07 17.34
CA PHE A 34 7.52 -7.88 18.65
C PHE A 34 6.05 -8.35 18.74
N LYS A 35 5.50 -9.08 17.77
CA LYS A 35 4.07 -9.46 17.72
C LYS A 35 3.87 -10.98 17.88
N LYS A 36 2.77 -11.36 18.51
CA LYS A 36 2.40 -12.77 18.74
C LYS A 36 2.12 -13.51 17.41
N PRO A 37 2.29 -14.85 17.37
CA PRO A 37 2.06 -15.66 16.18
C PRO A 37 0.68 -15.54 15.53
N GLU A 38 -0.33 -15.15 16.28
CA GLU A 38 -1.68 -14.93 15.77
C GLU A 38 -1.83 -13.69 14.87
N TYR A 39 -0.79 -12.85 14.71
CA TYR A 39 -0.86 -11.63 13.89
C TYR A 39 -0.10 -11.71 12.56
N HIS A 40 0.42 -12.87 12.15
CA HIS A 40 1.37 -13.00 11.04
C HIS A 40 0.88 -12.54 9.65
N LEU A 41 -0.43 -12.45 9.41
CA LEU A 41 -0.98 -11.98 8.12
C LEU A 41 -1.97 -10.86 8.38
N ARG A 42 -1.71 -9.70 7.77
CA ARG A 42 -2.55 -8.50 7.93
C ARG A 42 -3.62 -8.40 6.86
N PHE A 43 -3.35 -8.93 5.67
CA PHE A 43 -4.27 -8.89 4.53
C PHE A 43 -4.22 -10.18 3.71
N ASP A 44 -5.39 -10.64 3.26
CA ASP A 44 -5.53 -11.65 2.22
C ASP A 44 -5.88 -11.00 0.86
N SER A 45 -5.75 -11.75 -0.24
CA SER A 45 -6.01 -11.23 -1.60
C SER A 45 -7.44 -10.70 -1.74
N GLN A 46 -8.42 -11.30 -1.06
CA GLN A 46 -9.81 -10.82 -1.09
C GLN A 46 -9.92 -9.41 -0.50
N THR A 47 -9.37 -9.21 0.69
CA THR A 47 -9.39 -7.92 1.41
C THR A 47 -8.69 -6.85 0.59
N VAL A 48 -7.52 -7.15 0.02
CA VAL A 48 -6.79 -6.19 -0.83
C VAL A 48 -7.60 -5.82 -2.07
N ASN A 49 -8.24 -6.81 -2.71
CA ASN A 49 -9.09 -6.56 -3.87
C ASN A 49 -10.28 -5.66 -3.51
N GLU A 50 -10.97 -5.94 -2.40
CA GLU A 50 -12.06 -5.09 -1.89
C GLU A 50 -11.59 -3.65 -1.63
N MET A 51 -10.39 -3.47 -1.07
CA MET A 51 -9.81 -2.17 -0.82
C MET A 51 -9.40 -1.41 -2.10
N ILE A 52 -9.00 -2.11 -3.16
CA ILE A 52 -8.67 -1.51 -4.47
C ILE A 52 -9.93 -1.01 -5.20
N VAL A 53 -10.99 -1.81 -5.18
CA VAL A 53 -12.24 -1.49 -5.91
C VAL A 53 -13.14 -0.54 -5.16
N ALA A 54 -12.94 -0.35 -3.85
CA ALA A 54 -13.74 0.53 -3.04
C ALA A 54 -13.74 1.98 -3.57
N GLU A 55 -14.91 2.60 -3.47
CA GLU A 55 -15.06 4.00 -3.79
C GLU A 55 -14.22 4.82 -2.80
N ASN A 56 -13.54 5.85 -3.30
CA ASN A 56 -12.74 6.75 -2.47
C ASN A 56 -11.56 6.08 -1.74
N SER A 57 -10.97 5.05 -2.33
CA SER A 57 -9.70 4.47 -1.87
C SER A 57 -8.75 4.18 -3.02
N ARG A 58 -7.44 4.25 -2.79
CA ARG A 58 -6.42 3.88 -3.78
C ARG A 58 -5.19 3.30 -3.09
N PHE A 59 -4.56 2.34 -3.75
CA PHE A 59 -3.18 1.99 -3.45
C PHE A 59 -2.24 2.70 -4.42
N VAL A 60 -1.10 3.14 -3.90
CA VAL A 60 0.02 3.59 -4.72
C VAL A 60 1.20 2.67 -4.45
N ILE A 61 1.79 2.14 -5.52
CA ILE A 61 2.94 1.24 -5.44
C ILE A 61 4.19 2.01 -5.81
N ALA A 62 5.24 1.83 -5.01
CA ALA A 62 6.57 2.31 -5.31
C ALA A 62 7.36 1.23 -6.07
N THR A 63 8.07 1.66 -7.10
CA THR A 63 8.98 0.83 -7.89
C THR A 63 10.37 1.44 -7.91
N GLN A 64 11.39 0.59 -7.94
CA GLN A 64 12.79 0.97 -8.12
C GLN A 64 13.40 0.16 -9.25
N ILE A 65 14.38 0.74 -9.94
CA ILE A 65 15.20 -0.01 -10.89
C ILE A 65 16.43 -0.55 -10.16
N ILE A 66 16.53 -1.88 -10.03
CA ILE A 66 17.65 -2.58 -9.40
C ILE A 66 18.25 -3.49 -10.46
N ASN A 67 19.54 -3.30 -10.78
CA ASN A 67 20.26 -4.07 -11.80
C ASN A 67 19.57 -4.11 -13.19
N GLY A 68 18.82 -3.05 -13.54
CA GLY A 68 18.08 -2.96 -14.80
C GLY A 68 16.66 -3.53 -14.75
N GLU A 69 16.25 -4.12 -13.62
CA GLU A 69 14.91 -4.68 -13.43
C GLU A 69 14.03 -3.76 -12.59
N VAL A 70 12.74 -3.68 -12.93
CA VAL A 70 11.75 -2.93 -12.14
C VAL A 70 11.28 -3.79 -10.98
N VAL A 71 11.63 -3.38 -9.76
CA VAL A 71 11.27 -4.04 -8.51
C VAL A 71 10.20 -3.21 -7.81
N LYS A 72 9.05 -3.82 -7.51
CA LYS A 72 8.01 -3.21 -6.66
C LYS A 72 8.47 -3.35 -5.20
N CYS A 73 8.65 -2.23 -4.50
CA CYS A 73 9.35 -2.18 -3.21
C CYS A 73 8.52 -1.62 -2.05
N GLY A 74 7.27 -1.23 -2.30
CA GLY A 74 6.39 -0.74 -1.24
C GLY A 74 5.02 -0.36 -1.75
N SER A 75 4.07 -0.27 -0.83
CA SER A 75 2.71 0.15 -1.12
C SER A 75 2.17 1.05 0.00
N ILE A 76 1.40 2.06 -0.39
CA ILE A 76 0.66 2.91 0.54
C ILE A 76 -0.83 2.87 0.20
N PHE A 77 -1.65 2.74 1.23
CA PHE A 77 -3.10 2.77 1.10
C PHE A 77 -3.64 4.15 1.48
N PHE A 78 -4.45 4.71 0.60
CA PHE A 78 -5.23 5.92 0.82
C PHE A 78 -6.70 5.58 0.85
N HIS A 79 -7.42 6.10 1.84
CA HIS A 79 -8.86 6.06 1.90
C HIS A 79 -9.38 7.42 2.35
N TRP A 80 -10.42 7.92 1.70
CA TRP A 80 -11.04 9.18 2.07
C TRP A 80 -12.55 9.08 2.13
N THR A 81 -13.15 9.92 2.95
CA THR A 81 -14.59 10.07 3.08
C THR A 81 -14.98 11.46 2.64
N VAL A 82 -16.03 11.57 1.82
CA VAL A 82 -16.58 12.85 1.38
C VAL A 82 -17.89 13.10 2.14
N ALA A 83 -17.91 14.13 2.97
CA ALA A 83 -19.12 14.60 3.63
C ALA A 83 -19.63 15.88 2.95
N LYS A 84 -20.90 15.88 2.55
CA LYS A 84 -21.61 17.08 2.09
C LYS A 84 -22.35 17.70 3.26
N THR A 85 -21.88 18.85 3.73
CA THR A 85 -22.67 19.72 4.61
C THR A 85 -23.38 20.78 3.76
N GLN A 86 -24.43 21.41 4.31
CA GLN A 86 -25.36 22.28 3.57
C GLN A 86 -24.72 23.44 2.79
N SER A 87 -23.44 23.77 3.03
CA SER A 87 -22.72 24.84 2.34
C SER A 87 -21.29 24.51 1.92
N THR A 88 -20.73 23.34 2.27
CA THR A 88 -19.34 22.98 1.95
C THR A 88 -19.15 21.49 1.68
N LEU A 89 -18.18 21.16 0.83
CA LEU A 89 -17.67 19.80 0.64
C LEU A 89 -16.49 19.59 1.60
N GLN A 90 -16.61 18.65 2.53
CA GLN A 90 -15.54 18.26 3.43
C GLN A 90 -14.98 16.89 3.01
N VAL A 91 -13.69 16.85 2.67
CA VAL A 91 -12.97 15.61 2.34
C VAL A 91 -12.03 15.27 3.50
N THR A 92 -12.17 14.08 4.09
CA THR A 92 -11.29 13.60 5.16
C THR A 92 -10.51 12.39 4.67
N GLY A 93 -9.18 12.49 4.61
CA GLY A 93 -8.30 11.40 4.21
C GLY A 93 -7.66 10.67 5.41
N LYS A 94 -7.57 9.35 5.32
CA LYS A 94 -6.76 8.48 6.17
C LYS A 94 -5.76 7.75 5.28
N PHE A 95 -4.49 7.74 5.69
CA PHE A 95 -3.43 7.05 4.98
C PHE A 95 -2.69 6.09 5.92
N SER A 96 -2.23 4.97 5.37
CA SER A 96 -1.40 4.00 6.09
C SER A 96 -0.39 3.38 5.13
N ALA A 97 0.87 3.27 5.57
CA ALA A 97 1.96 2.72 4.79
C ALA A 97 2.75 1.71 5.62
N VAL A 98 3.29 0.69 4.94
CA VAL A 98 4.23 -0.27 5.50
C VAL A 98 5.33 -0.51 4.46
N SER A 99 6.59 -0.51 4.86
CA SER A 99 7.74 -0.67 3.94
C SER A 99 8.82 -1.54 4.56
N VAL A 100 9.51 -2.31 3.72
CA VAL A 100 10.72 -3.08 4.09
C VAL A 100 11.94 -2.61 3.29
N PRO A 101 13.16 -2.71 3.87
CA PRO A 101 14.41 -2.38 3.20
C PRO A 101 14.68 -3.24 1.95
#